data_AF-A0A6B3GZA9-F1
#
_entry.id   AF-A0A6B3GZA9-F1
#
_cell.length_a   1.000
_cell.length_b   1.000
_cell.length_c   1.000
_cell.angle_alpha   90.00
_cell.angle_beta   90.00
_cell.angle_gamma   90.00
#
_symmetry.space_group_name_H-M   'P 1'
#
loop_
_entity.id
_entity.type
_entity.pdbx_description
1 polymer ?
#
loop_
_entity_poly.entity_id
_entity_poly.type
_entity_poly.pdbx_seq_one_letter_code
_entity_poly.pdbx_strand_id
1 'polypeptide(L)'
;VLAANYPFATIEPNVGVVGVPDPRLNKLAEIFSSQRLLPATVDFVDIAGIVRGASEGEGLGNKFLANIRESDAICQVIRAFKDENVVHV
;
A
#
# COMPACT_ATOMS: atom_id res chain seq x y z
N VAL A 1 -27.52 18.89 4.00
CA VAL A 1 -27.17 17.48 3.74
C VAL A 1 -25.89 17.20 4.52
N LEU A 2 -25.99 16.52 5.66
CA LEU A 2 -24.83 16.16 6.49
C LEU A 2 -24.15 14.95 5.85
N ALA A 3 -23.03 15.17 5.18
CA ALA A 3 -22.16 14.10 4.74
C ALA A 3 -21.60 13.41 6.00
N ALA A 4 -22.11 12.22 6.31
CA ALA A 4 -21.46 11.34 7.26
C ALA A 4 -20.16 10.86 6.61
N ASN A 5 -19.03 11.41 7.05
CA ASN A 5 -17.71 10.88 6.75
C ASN A 5 -17.63 9.47 7.34
N TYR A 6 -18.00 8.45 6.58
CA TYR A 6 -17.54 7.08 6.80
C TYR A 6 -16.41 6.84 5.78
N PRO A 7 -15.13 6.99 6.18
CA PRO A 7 -13.98 6.88 5.26
C PRO A 7 -13.76 5.48 4.64
N PHE A 8 -14.67 4.52 4.82
CA PHE A 8 -14.30 3.11 4.88
C PHE A 8 -15.21 2.20 4.06
N ALA A 9 -15.41 2.53 2.79
CA ALA A 9 -16.08 1.63 1.85
C ALA A 9 -15.30 1.50 0.55
N THR A 10 -14.08 0.97 0.64
CA THR A 10 -13.49 0.19 -0.46
C THR A 10 -13.29 -1.21 0.08
N ILE A 11 -14.13 -2.14 -0.39
CA ILE A 11 -14.08 -3.56 -0.02
C ILE A 11 -12.94 -4.26 -0.77
N GLU A 12 -12.56 -3.72 -1.93
CA GLU A 12 -11.44 -4.19 -2.74
C GLU A 12 -10.19 -3.35 -2.42
N PRO A 13 -9.05 -4.00 -2.14
CA PRO A 13 -7.81 -3.29 -1.90
C PRO A 13 -7.35 -2.61 -3.19
N ASN A 14 -6.86 -1.37 -3.08
CA ASN A 14 -6.24 -0.72 -4.23
C ASN A 14 -4.87 -1.35 -4.46
N VAL A 15 -4.62 -1.86 -5.66
CA VAL A 15 -3.32 -2.44 -6.05
C VAL A 15 -2.63 -1.49 -7.01
N GLY A 16 -1.42 -1.05 -6.65
CA GLY A 16 -0.54 -0.26 -7.51
C GLY A 16 0.68 -1.06 -7.94
N VAL A 17 0.96 -1.12 -9.24
CA VAL A 17 2.14 -1.81 -9.77
C VAL A 17 3.25 -0.79 -10.04
N VAL A 18 4.44 -0.99 -9.47
CA VAL A 18 5.57 -0.07 -9.61
C VAL A 18 6.78 -0.80 -10.16
N GLY A 19 7.40 -0.23 -11.20
CA GLY A 19 8.66 -0.74 -11.74
C GLY A 19 9.83 -0.50 -10.78
N VAL A 20 10.63 -1.52 -10.53
CA VAL A 20 11.83 -1.44 -9.67
C VAL A 20 12.88 -0.57 -10.36
N PRO A 21 13.33 0.53 -9.74
CA PRO A 21 14.41 1.34 -10.27
C PRO A 21 15.72 0.55 -10.29
N ASP A 22 16.23 0.23 -11.47
CA ASP A 22 17.49 -0.52 -11.63
C ASP A 22 18.39 0.12 -12.70
N PRO A 23 19.50 0.78 -12.30
CA PRO A 23 20.41 1.41 -13.26
C PRO A 23 21.15 0.40 -14.15
N ARG A 24 21.18 -0.88 -13.79
CA ARG A 24 21.79 -1.94 -14.61
C ARG A 24 21.00 -2.16 -15.89
N LEU A 25 19.68 -2.00 -15.83
CA LEU A 25 18.80 -2.20 -16.99
C LEU A 25 19.13 -1.22 -18.12
N ASN A 26 19.40 0.05 -17.77
CA ASN A 26 19.82 1.07 -18.73
C ASN A 26 21.17 0.73 -19.39
N LYS A 27 22.15 0.31 -18.59
CA LYS A 27 23.48 -0.09 -19.11
C LYS A 27 23.39 -1.25 -20.08
N LEU A 28 22.57 -2.26 -19.76
CA LEU A 28 22.37 -3.40 -20.66
C LEU A 28 21.68 -2.96 -21.96
N ALA A 29 20.68 -2.08 -21.86
CA ALA A 29 20.00 -1.57 -23.04
C ALA A 29 20.91 -0.77 -23.97
N GLU A 30 21.87 -0.01 -23.43
CA GLU A 30 22.91 0.66 -24.20
C GLU A 30 23.83 -0.35 -24.92
N ILE A 31 24.32 -1.36 -24.19
CA ILE A 31 25.22 -2.40 -24.74
C ILE A 31 24.54 -3.17 -25.88
N PHE A 32 23.28 -3.52 -25.72
CA PHE A 32 22.54 -4.38 -26.65
C PHE A 32 21.61 -3.61 -27.60
N SER A 33 21.59 -2.28 -27.54
CA SER A 33 20.69 -1.42 -28.35
C SER A 33 19.22 -1.85 -28.24
N SER A 34 18.76 -2.09 -27.01
CA SER A 34 17.41 -2.60 -26.76
C SER A 34 16.33 -1.57 -27.12
N GLN A 35 15.26 -2.00 -27.81
CA GLN A 35 14.18 -1.11 -28.26
C GLN A 35 13.28 -0.61 -27.11
N ARG A 36 13.26 -1.33 -25.98
CA ARG A 36 12.48 -0.99 -24.79
C ARG A 36 13.12 -1.54 -23.53
N LEU A 37 12.83 -0.89 -22.41
CA LEU A 37 13.19 -1.35 -21.08
C LEU A 37 11.99 -2.01 -20.42
N LEU A 38 12.19 -3.19 -19.81
CA LEU A 38 11.18 -3.90 -19.05
C LEU A 38 11.70 -4.10 -17.62
N PRO A 39 11.34 -3.22 -16.66
CA PRO A 39 11.76 -3.40 -15.28
C PRO A 39 11.02 -4.57 -14.63
N ALA A 40 11.62 -5.17 -13.60
CA ALA A 40 10.87 -5.98 -12.65
C ALA A 40 9.82 -5.10 -11.96
N THR A 41 8.72 -5.68 -11.50
CA THR A 41 7.63 -4.95 -10.85
C THR A 41 7.45 -5.38 -9.40
N VAL A 42 6.92 -4.48 -8.59
CA VAL A 42 6.44 -4.73 -7.23
C VAL A 42 5.01 -4.23 -7.13
N ASP A 43 4.15 -5.06 -6.56
CA ASP A 43 2.76 -4.73 -6.33
C ASP A 43 2.62 -4.18 -4.90
N PHE A 44 2.07 -2.98 -4.78
CA PHE A 44 1.73 -2.35 -3.51
C PHE A 44 0.23 -2.44 -3.31
N VAL A 45 -0.16 -3.06 -2.20
CA VAL A 45 -1.56 -3.20 -1.80
C VAL A 45 -1.85 -2.18 -0.70
N ASP A 46 -2.76 -1.24 -0.98
CA ASP A 46 -3.26 -0.31 0.04
C ASP A 46 -4.33 -1.02 0.88
N ILE A 47 -3.96 -1.31 2.12
CA ILE A 47 -4.83 -1.99 3.07
C ILE A 47 -5.59 -0.93 3.86
N ALA A 48 -6.91 -0.86 3.65
CA ALA A 48 -7.81 -0.01 4.44
C ALA A 48 -7.57 -0.21 5.95
N GLY A 49 -7.31 0.89 6.68
CA GLY A 49 -6.85 0.85 8.07
C GLY A 49 -7.82 0.17 9.05
N ILE A 50 -7.26 -0.41 10.12
CA ILE A 50 -8.02 -1.00 11.22
C ILE A 50 -8.55 0.07 12.18
N VAL A 51 -9.80 -0.07 12.63
CA VAL A 51 -10.33 0.71 13.75
C VAL A 51 -10.04 -0.04 15.06
N ARG A 52 -9.72 0.69 16.13
CA ARG A 52 -9.55 0.11 17.48
C ARG A 52 -10.81 -0.72 17.84
N GLY A 53 -10.64 -2.02 18.11
CA GLY A 53 -11.73 -2.97 18.37
C GLY A 53 -12.10 -3.91 17.21
N ALA A 54 -11.51 -3.74 16.02
CA ALA A 54 -11.84 -4.60 14.88
C ALA A 54 -11.36 -6.06 15.03
N SER A 55 -10.47 -6.36 15.99
CA SER A 55 -10.06 -7.71 16.35
C SER A 55 -11.13 -8.49 17.14
N GLU A 56 -12.18 -7.84 17.63
CA GLU A 56 -13.18 -8.44 18.53
C GLU A 56 -14.41 -9.05 17.81
N GLY A 57 -14.45 -9.05 16.47
CA GLY A 57 -15.33 -9.98 15.73
C GLY A 57 -16.38 -9.40 14.78
N GLU A 58 -16.50 -8.07 14.63
CA GLU A 58 -17.47 -7.40 13.72
C GLU A 58 -17.03 -7.44 12.22
N GLY A 59 -16.28 -8.47 11.80
CA GLY A 59 -16.01 -8.79 10.39
C GLY A 59 -14.96 -7.95 9.64
N LEU A 60 -14.83 -6.64 9.89
CA LEU A 60 -13.89 -5.79 9.14
C LEU A 60 -12.41 -6.02 9.50
N GLY A 61 -12.09 -6.31 10.77
CA GLY A 61 -10.70 -6.56 11.18
C GLY A 61 -10.12 -7.86 10.64
N ASN A 62 -10.96 -8.87 10.40
CA ASN A 62 -10.50 -10.13 9.80
C ASN A 62 -10.03 -9.98 8.36
N LYS A 63 -10.69 -9.10 7.58
CA LYS A 63 -10.26 -8.78 6.20
C LYS A 63 -8.93 -8.03 6.18
N PHE A 64 -8.74 -7.09 7.10
CA PHE A 64 -7.45 -6.41 7.30
C PHE A 64 -6.32 -7.41 7.60
N LEU A 65 -6.54 -8.30 8.58
CA LEU A 65 -5.55 -9.32 8.95
C LEU A 65 -5.35 -10.39 7.87
N ALA A 66 -6.33 -10.61 6.99
CA ALA A 66 -6.17 -11.49 5.83
C ALA A 66 -5.24 -10.84 4.79
N ASN A 67 -5.46 -9.57 4.45
CA ASN A 67 -4.60 -8.83 3.52
C ASN A 67 -3.14 -8.78 4.00
N ILE A 68 -2.91 -8.60 5.31
CA ILE A 68 -1.55 -8.68 5.89
C ILE A 68 -0.96 -10.08 5.73
N ARG A 69 -1.73 -11.14 5.99
CA ARG A 69 -1.27 -12.53 5.89
C ARG A 69 -0.97 -12.96 4.46
N GLU A 70 -1.67 -12.39 3.48
CA GLU A 70 -1.48 -12.66 2.06
C GLU A 70 -0.35 -11.82 1.44
N SER A 71 0.16 -10.82 2.15
CA SER A 71 1.27 -9.98 1.69
C SER A 71 2.62 -10.60 2.04
N ASP A 72 3.57 -10.57 1.10
CA ASP A 72 4.94 -11.06 1.33
C ASP A 72 5.76 -10.13 2.23
N ALA A 73 5.42 -8.84 2.27
CA ALA A 73 6.10 -7.83 3.07
C ALA A 73 5.13 -6.71 3.51
N ILE A 74 5.46 -6.03 4.61
CA ILE A 74 4.66 -4.93 5.17
C ILE A 74 5.47 -3.63 5.11
N CYS A 75 4.90 -2.59 4.47
CA CYS A 75 5.42 -1.23 4.52
C CYS A 75 4.75 -0.44 5.65
N GLN A 76 5.38 -0.36 6.82
CA GLN A 76 4.83 0.37 7.95
C GLN A 76 5.13 1.87 7.84
N VAL A 77 4.12 2.66 7.45
CA VAL A 77 4.22 4.12 7.42
C VAL A 77 4.13 4.67 8.84
N ILE A 78 5.22 5.23 9.34
CA ILE A 78 5.28 5.89 10.64
C ILE A 78 5.30 7.41 10.47
N ARG A 79 4.56 8.10 11.34
CA ARG A 79 4.60 9.56 11.39
C ARG A 79 5.90 10.00 12.08
N ALA A 80 6.75 10.73 11.36
CA ALA A 80 8.02 11.27 11.87
C ALA A 80 8.02 12.81 11.95
N PHE A 81 6.85 13.45 12.05
CA PHE A 81 6.70 14.91 12.09
C PHE A 81 5.64 15.35 13.11
N LYS A 82 5.76 16.59 13.61
CA LYS A 82 4.76 17.23 14.49
C LYS A 82 3.77 18.04 13.65
N ASP A 83 2.49 17.95 14.00
CA ASP A 83 1.37 18.71 13.43
C ASP A 83 0.29 18.79 14.53
N GLU A 84 -0.11 20.01 14.88
CA GLU A 84 -1.09 20.31 15.93
C GLU A 84 -2.51 19.86 15.55
N ASN A 85 -2.79 19.67 14.26
CA ASN A 85 -4.11 19.24 13.76
C ASN A 85 -4.31 17.72 13.82
N VAL A 86 -3.26 16.96 14.15
CA VAL A 86 -3.29 15.50 14.12
C VAL A 86 -2.96 14.95 15.50
N VAL A 87 -3.99 14.45 16.19
CA VAL A 87 -3.87 13.81 17.50
C VAL A 87 -2.96 12.59 17.39
N HIS A 88 -1.99 12.47 18.29
CA HIS A 88 -1.17 11.27 18.43
C HIS A 88 -1.98 10.23 19.20
N VAL A 89 -2.16 9.03 18.62
CA VAL A 89 -2.99 7.93 19.15
C VAL A 89 -2.13 6.72 19.45
#